data_AF-A0A4V1SCX1-F1
#
_entry.id   AF-A0A4V1SCX1-F1
#
_cell.length_a   1.000
_cell.length_b   1.000
_cell.length_c   1.000
_cell.angle_alpha   90.00
_cell.angle_beta   90.00
_cell.angle_gamma   90.00
#
_symmetry.space_group_name_H-M   'P 1'
#
loop_
_entity.id
_entity.type
_entity.pdbx_description
1 polymer ?
#
loop_
_entity_poly.entity_id
_entity_poly.type
_entity_poly.pdbx_seq_one_letter_code
_entity_poly.pdbx_strand_id
1 'polypeptide(L)' 'MKKSTDELQPETEPGVATAEKGLVFLDGPHGVAATMTADAAAGTGQSLLDAAVLAKRQKAERNV' A
#
# COMPACT_ATOMS: atom_id res chain seq x y z
N MET A 1 15.52 1.45 -29.05
CA MET A 1 16.17 2.04 -27.86
C MET A 1 15.06 2.35 -26.84
N LYS A 2 14.81 1.50 -25.82
CA LYS A 2 13.81 1.81 -24.79
C LYS A 2 14.41 2.84 -23.84
N LYS A 3 14.17 4.13 -24.09
CA LYS A 3 14.27 5.12 -23.02
C LYS A 3 13.08 4.86 -22.11
N SER A 4 13.35 4.31 -20.93
CA SER A 4 12.40 4.33 -19.81
C SER A 4 13.15 4.77 -18.57
N THR A 5 13.95 5.84 -18.73
CA THR A 5 14.19 6.76 -17.63
C THR A 5 12.89 7.54 -17.48
N ASP A 6 11.85 6.86 -16.97
CA ASP A 6 10.78 7.58 -16.31
C ASP A 6 11.47 8.20 -15.10
N GLU A 7 11.51 9.51 -15.11
CA GLU A 7 12.28 10.32 -14.18
C GLU A 7 11.87 9.92 -12.76
N LEU A 8 12.83 9.96 -11.82
CA LEU A 8 12.65 9.66 -10.39
C LEU A 8 11.73 10.70 -9.70
N GLN A 9 10.56 10.95 -10.27
CA GLN A 9 9.57 11.85 -9.71
C GLN A 9 8.87 11.13 -8.56
N PRO A 10 8.78 11.76 -7.38
CA PRO A 10 8.06 11.16 -6.27
C PRO A 10 6.58 10.95 -6.63
N GLU A 11 6.05 9.81 -6.22
CA GLU A 11 4.62 9.53 -6.28
C GLU A 11 3.85 10.55 -5.44
N THR A 12 2.86 11.16 -6.06
CA THR A 12 1.97 12.15 -5.43
C THR A 12 0.66 11.55 -4.97
N GLU A 13 0.33 10.34 -5.45
CA GLU A 13 -0.88 9.62 -5.06
C GLU A 13 -0.54 8.54 -4.02
N PRO A 14 -1.36 8.38 -2.96
CA PRO A 14 -1.15 7.32 -1.99
C PRO A 14 -1.45 5.94 -2.60
N GLY A 15 -0.70 4.93 -2.19
CA GLY A 15 -1.06 3.54 -2.44
C GLY A 15 -2.29 3.14 -1.64
N VAL A 16 -3.06 2.18 -2.17
CA VAL A 16 -4.28 1.68 -1.55
C VAL A 16 -4.01 0.28 -1.00
N ALA A 17 -4.17 0.11 0.30
CA ALA A 17 -4.05 -1.18 0.95
C ALA A 17 -5.41 -1.82 1.21
N THR A 18 -5.50 -3.13 0.99
CA THR A 18 -6.68 -3.95 1.23
C THR A 18 -6.32 -5.16 2.09
N ALA A 19 -7.33 -5.77 2.71
CA ALA A 19 -7.14 -6.93 3.56
C ALA A 19 -8.00 -8.11 3.11
N GLU A 20 -7.36 -9.24 2.80
CA GLU A 20 -8.05 -10.47 2.41
C GLU A 20 -7.47 -11.66 3.16
N LYS A 21 -8.34 -12.46 3.79
CA LYS A 21 -7.99 -13.70 4.50
C LYS A 21 -6.87 -13.51 5.54
N GLY A 22 -6.80 -12.33 6.15
CA GLY A 22 -5.78 -12.00 7.14
C GLY A 22 -4.41 -11.62 6.57
N LEU A 23 -4.32 -11.39 5.27
CA LEU A 23 -3.17 -10.81 4.58
C LEU A 23 -3.49 -9.37 4.18
N VAL A 24 -2.46 -8.54 4.05
CA VAL A 24 -2.56 -7.17 3.57
C VAL A 24 -1.94 -7.12 2.18
N PHE A 25 -2.64 -6.50 1.24
CA PHE A 25 -2.17 -6.21 -0.11
C PHE A 25 -2.05 -4.70 -0.25
N LEU A 26 -1.00 -4.23 -0.94
CA LEU A 26 -0.82 -2.82 -1.27
C LEU A 26 -0.80 -2.68 -2.79
N ASP A 27 -1.85 -2.08 -3.32
CA ASP A 27 -1.96 -1.74 -4.72
C ASP A 27 -1.44 -0.31 -4.92
N GLY A 28 -0.45 -0.20 -5.78
CA GLY A 28 0.15 1.07 -6.17
C GLY A 28 0.98 0.88 -7.43
N PRO A 29 1.32 1.97 -8.14
CA PRO A 29 1.98 1.92 -9.45
C PRO A 29 3.26 1.06 -9.48
N HIS A 30 3.89 0.84 -8.32
CA HIS A 30 5.16 0.12 -8.22
C HIS A 30 5.17 -1.08 -7.25
N GLY A 31 4.06 -1.42 -6.61
CA GLY A 31 3.92 -2.65 -5.81
C GLY A 31 4.80 -2.80 -4.55
N VAL A 32 5.94 -2.10 -4.41
CA VAL A 32 6.70 -1.73 -3.19
C VAL A 32 8.08 -1.15 -3.57
N ALA A 33 8.53 -0.16 -2.79
CA ALA A 33 9.70 0.74 -2.95
C ALA A 33 9.53 1.80 -4.05
N ALA A 34 8.84 2.89 -3.69
CA ALA A 34 8.73 4.11 -4.48
C ALA A 34 9.18 5.31 -3.64
N THR A 35 9.73 6.34 -4.29
CA THR A 35 9.87 7.66 -3.66
C THR A 35 8.49 8.30 -3.66
N MET A 36 8.07 8.90 -2.54
CA MET A 36 6.74 9.50 -2.39
C MET A 36 6.87 10.91 -1.86
N THR A 37 5.88 11.75 -2.16
CA THR A 37 5.64 12.97 -1.37
C THR A 37 5.28 12.61 0.07
N ALA A 38 5.47 13.55 1.01
CA ALA A 38 5.11 13.33 2.41
C ALA A 38 3.62 12.98 2.59
N ASP A 39 2.74 13.67 1.85
CA ASP A 39 1.29 13.44 1.91
C ASP A 39 0.91 12.07 1.34
N ALA A 40 1.48 11.67 0.20
CA ALA A 40 1.27 10.35 -0.38
C ALA A 40 1.79 9.23 0.54
N ALA A 41 2.94 9.44 1.19
CA ALA A 41 3.49 8.51 2.17
C ALA A 41 2.58 8.38 3.40
N ALA A 42 2.06 9.50 3.91
CA ALA A 42 1.13 9.50 5.04
C ALA A 42 -0.19 8.77 4.71
N GLY A 43 -0.78 9.06 3.53
CA GLY A 43 -1.99 8.39 3.07
C GLY A 43 -1.80 6.88 2.85
N THR A 44 -0.67 6.49 2.26
CA THR A 44 -0.29 5.08 2.10
C THR A 44 -0.14 4.39 3.45
N GLY A 45 0.52 5.05 4.41
CA GLY A 45 0.71 4.54 5.77
C GLY A 45 -0.62 4.33 6.49
N GLN A 46 -1.54 5.29 6.40
CA GLN A 46 -2.87 5.15 6.98
C GLN A 46 -3.64 3.97 6.38
N SER A 47 -3.61 3.84 5.05
CA SER A 47 -4.26 2.73 4.36
C SER A 47 -3.72 1.36 4.82
N LEU A 48 -2.39 1.24 4.97
CA LEU A 48 -1.74 0.03 5.48
C LEU A 48 -2.16 -0.31 6.92
N LEU A 49 -2.27 0.70 7.79
CA LEU A 49 -2.71 0.50 9.17
C LEU A 49 -4.16 -0.01 9.22
N ASP A 50 -5.04 0.59 8.43
CA ASP A 50 -6.45 0.20 8.36
C ASP A 50 -6.61 -1.24 7.85
N ALA A 51 -5.90 -1.58 6.78
CA ALA A 51 -5.87 -2.95 6.24
C ALA A 51 -5.30 -3.95 7.25
N ALA A 52 -4.23 -3.59 7.98
CA ALA A 52 -3.67 -4.45 9.02
C ALA A 52 -4.65 -4.71 10.17
N VAL A 53 -5.43 -3.70 10.59
CA VAL A 53 -6.50 -3.87 11.58
C VAL A 53 -7.56 -4.84 11.07
N LEU A 54 -8.02 -4.67 9.83
CA LEU A 54 -9.03 -5.55 9.22
C LEU A 54 -8.52 -7.00 9.08
N ALA A 55 -7.29 -7.18 8.60
CA ALA A 55 -6.64 -8.49 8.49
C ALA A 55 -6.54 -9.21 9.84
N LYS A 56 -6.22 -8.49 10.92
CA LYS A 56 -6.19 -9.06 12.28
C LYS A 56 -7.58 -9.52 12.73
N ARG A 57 -8.64 -8.74 12.47
CA ARG A 57 -10.02 -9.13 12.77
C ARG A 57 -10.44 -10.38 12.01
N GLN A 58 -10.18 -10.44 10.71
CA GLN A 58 -10.45 -11.61 9.87
C GLN A 58 -9.75 -12.87 10.40
N LYS A 59 -8.50 -12.74 10.90
CA LYS A 59 -7.79 -13.87 11.53
C LYS A 59 -8.45 -14.34 12.82
N ALA A 60 -8.91 -13.41 13.66
CA ALA A 60 -9.58 -13.74 14.91
C ALA A 60 -10.90 -14.47 14.63
N GLU A 61 -11.72 -13.96 13.72
CA GLU A 61 -13.03 -14.54 13.34
C GLU A 61 -12.91 -15.95 12.74
N ARG A 62 -11.82 -16.25 12.03
CA ARG A 62 -11.56 -17.59 11.50
C ARG A 62 -11.16 -18.63 12.56
N ASN A 63 -10.75 -18.20 13.74
CA ASN A 63 -10.26 -19.06 14.82
C ASN A 63 -11.33 -19.29 15.91
N VAL A 64 -12.55 -18.78 15.71
CA VAL A 64 -13.74 -19.00 16.54
C VAL A 64 -14.64 -20.02 15.84
#